data_AF-A0A1F4WH05-F1
#
_entry.id   AF-A0A1F4WH05-F1
#
_cell.length_a   1.000
_cell.length_b   1.000
_cell.length_c   1.000
_cell.angle_alpha   90.00
_cell.angle_beta   90.00
_cell.angle_gamma   90.00
#
_symmetry.space_group_name_H-M   'P 1'
#
loop_
_entity.id
_entity.type
_entity.pdbx_description
1 polymer ?
#
loop_
_entity_poly.entity_id
_entity_poly.type
_entity_poly.pdbx_seq_one_letter_code
_entity_poly.pdbx_strand_id
1 'polypeptide(L)'
;MKFDYYNSKILSNGKTYVLTDPARRRLYFEAKLGSKIDEVKEYLDHNSFVGYLLAKKQAGKGMYSKMVEEILGSERFAHISVGDVVRSFHEKLNKDEDVSDVLEYLKLNYRGFMSIDESISALRSRTTDKVSVPAELILTLLKMEIDKIGKKGLFIDGLPRTLDQISYSLYFRDLINYRDDPDFFVLINIPLELIDIRMKSRVVCPICQTSRNTKLSPTSILSYDSSAKQVKLLCDNSTCSGYGKAQYVIKEGDASGILSISERLKTDEELMQKALNLHGIPKILIESAIPVEVSSDYLEDYEIQPAYEYEISGEVGKEKVISKTAPLTFKNDSGDDCHTMYAATYVVNIFDQLHKTLLG
;
A
#
# COMPACT_ATOMS: atom_id res chain seq x y z
N MET A 1 -10.52 -14.97 -3.94
CA MET A 1 -10.86 -14.48 -5.31
C MET A 1 -9.79 -14.93 -6.30
N LYS A 2 -10.06 -14.84 -7.60
CA LYS A 2 -9.04 -14.86 -8.67
C LYS A 2 -9.41 -13.80 -9.70
N PHE A 3 -8.46 -12.96 -10.09
CA PHE A 3 -8.66 -11.99 -11.17
C PHE A 3 -7.83 -12.37 -12.40
N ASP A 4 -8.11 -11.74 -13.54
CA ASP A 4 -7.34 -11.94 -14.75
C ASP A 4 -5.91 -11.42 -14.58
N TYR A 5 -4.96 -12.10 -15.22
CA TYR A 5 -3.56 -11.69 -15.20
C TYR A 5 -3.37 -10.48 -16.11
N TYR A 6 -2.69 -9.47 -15.57
CA TYR A 6 -2.33 -8.29 -16.35
C TYR A 6 -1.14 -8.60 -17.26
N ASN A 7 -1.32 -8.35 -18.55
CA ASN A 7 -0.25 -8.50 -19.53
C ASN A 7 0.47 -7.16 -19.69
N SER A 8 1.60 -6.98 -18.99
CA SER A 8 2.44 -5.79 -19.13
C SER A 8 3.30 -5.83 -20.40
N LYS A 9 3.49 -7.00 -21.03
CA LYS A 9 4.26 -7.14 -22.27
C LYS A 9 3.62 -6.46 -23.47
N ILE A 10 2.28 -6.34 -23.50
CA ILE A 10 1.60 -5.60 -24.58
C ILE A 10 2.02 -4.12 -24.64
N LEU A 11 2.53 -3.58 -23.51
CA LEU A 11 3.04 -2.22 -23.38
C LEU A 11 4.57 -2.15 -23.52
N SER A 12 5.24 -3.26 -23.82
CA SER A 12 6.70 -3.33 -23.91
C SER A 12 7.22 -2.63 -25.17
N ASN A 13 8.35 -1.95 -25.03
CA ASN A 13 9.11 -1.40 -26.14
C ASN A 13 10.46 -2.14 -26.37
N GLY A 14 10.59 -3.34 -25.81
CA GLY A 14 11.79 -4.18 -25.93
C GLY A 14 13.00 -3.74 -25.11
N LYS A 15 12.88 -2.70 -24.27
CA LYS A 15 13.95 -2.25 -23.38
C LYS A 15 13.79 -2.85 -21.97
N THR A 16 14.91 -2.95 -21.26
CA THR A 16 14.97 -3.39 -19.86
C THR A 16 15.13 -2.19 -18.94
N TYR A 17 14.48 -2.22 -17.77
CA TYR A 17 14.48 -1.12 -16.81
C TYR A 17 14.87 -1.59 -15.40
N VAL A 18 15.46 -0.69 -14.62
CA VAL A 18 15.76 -0.92 -13.20
C VAL A 18 14.65 -0.29 -12.37
N LEU A 19 13.79 -1.11 -11.76
CA LEU A 19 12.56 -0.66 -11.09
C LEU A 19 12.78 -0.21 -9.63
N THR A 20 13.95 -0.50 -9.06
CA THR A 20 14.32 -0.15 -7.68
C THR A 20 14.82 1.28 -7.52
N ASP A 21 15.33 1.89 -8.60
CA ASP A 21 15.79 3.27 -8.63
C ASP A 21 14.67 4.21 -9.11
N PRO A 22 14.29 5.26 -8.34
CA PRO A 22 13.20 6.16 -8.72
C PRO A 22 13.39 6.83 -10.10
N ALA A 23 14.60 7.31 -10.41
CA ALA A 23 14.84 8.01 -11.67
C ALA A 23 14.69 7.06 -12.88
N ARG A 24 15.22 5.84 -12.77
CA ARG A 24 15.07 4.82 -13.81
C ARG A 24 13.66 4.24 -13.88
N ARG A 25 12.94 4.17 -12.75
CA ARG A 25 11.55 3.74 -12.70
C ARG A 25 10.62 4.71 -13.43
N ARG A 26 10.89 6.02 -13.43
CA ARG A 26 10.13 6.99 -14.25
C ARG A 26 10.21 6.68 -15.74
N LEU A 27 11.41 6.34 -16.25
CA LEU A 27 11.58 5.92 -17.64
C LEU A 27 10.75 4.68 -17.98
N TYR A 28 10.60 3.76 -17.02
CA TYR A 28 9.73 2.59 -17.17
C TYR A 28 8.25 2.98 -17.26
N PHE A 29 7.78 3.89 -16.41
CA PHE A 29 6.40 4.38 -16.45
C PHE A 29 6.11 5.11 -17.77
N GLU A 30 6.98 6.02 -18.20
CA GLU A 30 6.85 6.72 -19.49
C GLU A 30 6.83 5.75 -20.66
N ALA A 31 7.68 4.72 -20.65
CA ALA A 31 7.74 3.72 -21.70
C ALA A 31 6.47 2.86 -21.80
N LYS A 32 5.90 2.46 -20.66
CA LYS A 32 4.74 1.55 -20.62
C LYS A 32 3.41 2.29 -20.77
N LEU A 33 3.28 3.46 -20.13
CA LEU A 33 2.00 4.19 -20.07
C LEU A 33 1.92 5.31 -21.13
N GLY A 34 3.07 5.88 -21.53
CA GLY A 34 3.12 6.89 -22.60
C GLY A 34 2.14 8.04 -22.40
N SER A 35 1.37 8.36 -23.45
CA SER A 35 0.40 9.47 -23.45
C SER A 35 -0.69 9.32 -22.39
N LYS A 36 -0.99 8.10 -21.91
CA LYS A 36 -1.99 7.88 -20.85
C LYS A 36 -1.67 8.68 -19.59
N ILE A 37 -0.39 8.88 -19.28
CA ILE A 37 0.02 9.70 -18.12
C ILE A 37 -0.42 11.15 -18.32
N ASP A 38 -0.14 11.70 -19.49
CA ASP A 38 -0.45 13.10 -19.81
C ASP A 38 -1.96 13.32 -19.92
N GLU A 39 -2.69 12.37 -20.53
CA GLU A 39 -4.15 12.41 -20.63
C GLU A 39 -4.83 12.40 -19.25
N VAL A 40 -4.36 11.56 -18.31
CA VAL A 40 -4.88 11.58 -16.93
C VAL A 40 -4.50 12.85 -16.19
N LYS A 41 -3.30 13.40 -16.42
CA LYS A 41 -2.91 14.69 -15.82
C LYS A 41 -3.78 15.85 -16.31
N GLU A 42 -4.04 15.92 -17.61
CA GLU A 42 -4.92 16.92 -18.23
C GLU A 42 -6.35 16.79 -17.70
N TYR A 43 -6.86 15.55 -17.58
CA TYR A 43 -8.14 15.30 -16.93
C TYR A 43 -8.19 15.89 -15.50
N LEU A 44 -7.12 15.70 -14.71
CA LEU A 44 -7.02 16.16 -13.33
C LEU A 44 -6.78 17.67 -13.16
N ASP A 45 -6.48 18.40 -14.24
CA ASP A 45 -6.40 19.86 -14.19
C ASP A 45 -7.79 20.51 -14.05
N HIS A 46 -8.85 19.76 -14.38
CA HIS A 46 -10.25 20.24 -14.34
C HIS A 46 -11.20 19.32 -13.58
N ASN A 47 -10.80 18.08 -13.33
CA ASN A 47 -11.63 17.06 -12.70
C ASN A 47 -10.89 16.38 -11.55
N SER A 48 -11.61 15.50 -10.85
CA SER A 48 -11.06 14.65 -9.80
C SER A 48 -11.62 13.24 -9.88
N PHE A 49 -11.18 12.35 -8.99
CA PHE A 49 -11.74 11.02 -8.81
C PHE A 49 -11.51 10.54 -7.37
N VAL A 50 -12.23 9.49 -6.96
CA VAL A 50 -12.00 8.79 -5.68
C VAL A 50 -11.82 7.29 -5.92
N GLY A 51 -10.61 6.79 -5.69
CA GLY A 51 -10.26 5.37 -5.72
C GLY A 51 -10.19 4.77 -4.32
N TYR A 52 -10.93 3.70 -4.06
CA TYR A 52 -10.95 3.01 -2.77
C TYR A 52 -10.03 1.77 -2.81
N LEU A 53 -8.96 1.77 -1.99
CA LEU A 53 -7.98 0.66 -1.99
C LEU A 53 -8.39 -0.45 -1.03
N LEU A 54 -8.83 -1.57 -1.60
CA LEU A 54 -9.22 -2.77 -0.89
C LEU A 54 -8.20 -3.88 -1.14
N ALA A 55 -7.45 -4.19 -0.10
CA ALA A 55 -6.46 -5.24 -0.12
C ALA A 55 -6.21 -5.72 1.31
N LYS A 56 -5.84 -7.00 1.43
CA LYS A 56 -5.36 -7.58 2.69
C LYS A 56 -4.24 -6.71 3.30
N LYS A 57 -4.19 -6.62 4.64
CA LYS A 57 -3.07 -5.98 5.36
C LYS A 57 -1.73 -6.53 4.84
N GLN A 58 -0.74 -5.65 4.66
CA GLN A 58 0.57 -5.93 4.04
C GLN A 58 0.60 -6.14 2.52
N ALA A 59 -0.50 -5.85 1.80
CA ALA A 59 -0.53 -5.90 0.33
C ALA A 59 0.33 -4.84 -0.38
N GLY A 60 0.77 -3.77 0.32
CA GLY A 60 1.61 -2.72 -0.26
C GLY A 60 0.87 -1.47 -0.74
N LYS A 61 -0.42 -1.31 -0.39
CA LYS A 61 -1.29 -0.18 -0.81
C LYS A 61 -0.60 1.19 -0.76
N GLY A 62 -0.07 1.58 0.41
CA GLY A 62 0.62 2.87 0.55
C GLY A 62 1.87 3.04 -0.31
N MET A 63 2.54 1.95 -0.71
CA MET A 63 3.66 2.01 -1.67
C MET A 63 3.14 2.34 -3.07
N TYR A 64 2.07 1.66 -3.50
CA TYR A 64 1.48 1.89 -4.82
C TYR A 64 0.91 3.30 -4.93
N SER A 65 0.20 3.79 -3.90
CA SER A 65 -0.31 5.17 -3.88
C SER A 65 0.79 6.21 -4.02
N LYS A 66 1.94 6.02 -3.35
CA LYS A 66 3.10 6.92 -3.48
C LYS A 66 3.72 6.89 -4.88
N MET A 67 3.73 5.74 -5.55
CA MET A 67 4.21 5.67 -6.93
C MET A 67 3.21 6.27 -7.93
N VAL A 68 1.90 6.18 -7.67
CA VAL A 68 0.90 6.91 -8.45
C VAL A 68 1.07 8.42 -8.26
N GLU A 69 1.32 8.87 -7.03
CA GLU A 69 1.68 10.27 -6.75
C GLU A 69 2.98 10.69 -7.46
N GLU A 70 3.98 9.80 -7.54
CA GLU A 70 5.21 10.04 -8.32
C GLU A 70 4.92 10.29 -9.81
N ILE A 71 3.92 9.60 -10.38
CA ILE A 71 3.51 9.75 -11.78
C ILE A 71 2.70 11.03 -11.98
N LEU A 72 1.68 11.26 -11.14
CA LEU A 72 0.69 12.34 -11.32
C LEU A 72 1.12 13.69 -10.74
N GLY A 73 1.99 13.69 -9.73
CA GLY A 73 2.36 14.86 -8.97
C GLY A 73 1.43 15.12 -7.77
N SER A 74 1.98 15.65 -6.69
CA SER A 74 1.25 15.93 -5.44
C SER A 74 0.29 17.12 -5.57
N GLU A 75 0.40 17.89 -6.63
CA GLU A 75 -0.52 18.95 -7.01
C GLU A 75 -1.85 18.41 -7.57
N ARG A 76 -1.82 17.24 -8.23
CA ARG A 76 -3.00 16.61 -8.87
C ARG A 76 -3.57 15.43 -8.10
N PHE A 77 -2.77 14.78 -7.28
CA PHE A 77 -3.14 13.55 -6.60
C PHE A 77 -2.78 13.58 -5.12
N ALA A 78 -3.58 12.90 -4.29
CA ALA A 78 -3.25 12.65 -2.89
C ALA A 78 -3.72 11.26 -2.43
N HIS A 79 -3.01 10.73 -1.44
CA HIS A 79 -3.37 9.49 -0.76
C HIS A 79 -3.77 9.77 0.69
N ILE A 80 -4.97 9.33 1.06
CA ILE A 80 -5.48 9.45 2.42
C ILE A 80 -5.52 8.07 3.06
N SER A 81 -4.74 7.89 4.12
CA SER A 81 -4.89 6.73 5.00
C SER A 81 -5.82 7.07 6.16
N VAL A 82 -6.92 6.33 6.26
CA VAL A 82 -7.88 6.44 7.37
C VAL A 82 -7.20 6.15 8.71
N GLY A 83 -6.18 5.29 8.71
CA GLY A 83 -5.37 5.04 9.90
C GLY A 83 -4.56 6.25 10.33
N ASP A 84 -4.04 7.02 9.39
CA ASP A 84 -3.24 8.23 9.66
C ASP A 84 -4.13 9.38 10.15
N VAL A 85 -5.28 9.59 9.52
CA VAL A 85 -6.28 10.60 9.94
C VAL A 85 -6.70 10.38 11.40
N VAL A 86 -7.03 9.14 11.77
CA VAL A 86 -7.43 8.81 13.15
C VAL A 86 -6.26 8.95 14.12
N ARG A 87 -5.04 8.53 13.71
CA ARG A 87 -3.85 8.63 14.57
C ARG A 87 -3.45 10.08 14.82
N SER A 88 -3.43 10.93 13.79
CA SER A 88 -3.07 12.33 13.93
C SER A 88 -4.05 13.06 14.85
N PHE A 89 -5.35 12.81 14.73
CA PHE A 89 -6.34 13.38 15.64
C PHE A 89 -6.17 12.88 17.08
N HIS A 90 -5.94 11.58 17.28
CA HIS A 90 -5.66 11.02 18.60
C HIS A 90 -4.39 11.61 19.24
N GLU A 91 -3.32 11.83 18.46
CA GLU A 91 -2.09 12.46 18.96
C GLU A 91 -2.33 13.91 19.38
N LYS A 92 -3.08 14.70 18.60
CA LYS A 92 -3.47 16.07 18.97
C LYS A 92 -4.24 16.11 20.29
N LEU A 93 -5.20 15.19 20.47
CA LEU A 93 -5.98 15.08 21.70
C LEU A 93 -5.13 14.75 22.93
N ASN A 94 -4.05 13.97 22.78
CA ASN A 94 -3.19 13.55 23.89
C ASN A 94 -2.10 14.58 24.25
N LYS A 95 -1.74 15.46 23.31
CA LYS A 95 -0.77 16.53 23.52
C LYS A 95 -1.41 17.84 23.98
N ASP A 96 -2.72 17.83 24.24
CA ASP A 96 -3.54 19.02 24.51
C ASP A 96 -3.29 20.13 23.47
N GLU A 97 -3.08 19.74 22.20
CA GLU A 97 -3.00 20.68 21.08
C GLU A 97 -4.38 21.30 20.83
N ASP A 98 -4.40 22.49 20.21
CA ASP A 98 -5.65 23.11 19.81
C ASP A 98 -6.34 22.25 18.73
N VAL A 99 -7.54 21.78 19.08
CA VAL A 99 -8.43 20.98 18.20
C VAL A 99 -9.77 21.69 17.98
N SER A 100 -9.85 22.99 18.27
CA SER A 100 -11.09 23.77 18.17
C SER A 100 -11.67 23.74 16.76
N ASP A 101 -10.81 23.80 15.74
CA ASP A 101 -11.17 23.67 14.32
C ASP A 101 -11.84 22.32 14.04
N VAL A 102 -11.26 21.23 14.54
CA VAL A 102 -11.82 19.89 14.38
C VAL A 102 -13.14 19.75 15.11
N LEU A 103 -13.25 20.27 16.34
CA LEU A 103 -14.49 20.22 17.12
C LEU A 103 -15.61 21.03 16.47
N GLU A 104 -15.31 22.20 15.90
CA GLU A 104 -16.28 23.00 15.16
C GLU A 104 -16.75 22.25 13.90
N TYR A 105 -15.83 21.67 13.15
CA TYR A 105 -16.17 20.86 11.98
C TYR A 105 -17.05 19.66 12.36
N LEU A 106 -16.72 18.96 13.45
CA LEU A 106 -17.53 17.85 13.97
C LEU A 106 -18.93 18.32 14.34
N LYS A 107 -19.10 19.46 15.04
CA LYS A 107 -20.43 19.98 15.41
C LYS A 107 -21.33 20.23 14.19
N LEU A 108 -20.76 20.69 13.08
CA LEU A 108 -21.51 20.98 11.86
C LEU A 108 -21.85 19.70 11.08
N ASN A 109 -20.87 18.81 10.93
CA ASN A 109 -20.92 17.72 9.94
C ASN A 109 -21.18 16.32 10.52
N TYR A 110 -20.96 16.10 11.82
CA TYR A 110 -21.12 14.79 12.45
C TYR A 110 -22.59 14.37 12.52
N ARG A 111 -22.87 13.14 12.10
CA ARG A 111 -24.21 12.52 12.18
C ARG A 111 -24.01 11.07 12.62
N GLY A 112 -24.15 10.79 13.91
CA GLY A 112 -24.00 9.44 14.46
C GLY A 112 -24.89 9.22 15.69
N PHE A 113 -25.02 7.95 16.08
CA PHE A 113 -25.86 7.55 17.23
C PHE A 113 -25.23 7.89 18.58
N MET A 114 -23.91 8.00 18.65
CA MET A 114 -23.16 8.47 19.82
C MET A 114 -22.95 9.97 19.73
N SER A 115 -22.91 10.68 20.86
CA SER A 115 -22.52 12.10 20.86
C SER A 115 -21.04 12.28 20.45
N ILE A 116 -20.67 13.51 20.07
CA ILE A 116 -19.28 13.85 19.73
C ILE A 116 -18.36 13.56 20.92
N ASP A 117 -18.75 13.95 22.13
CA ASP A 117 -17.94 13.77 23.35
C ASP A 117 -17.75 12.29 23.70
N GLU A 118 -18.80 11.47 23.58
CA GLU A 118 -18.70 10.01 23.75
C GLU A 118 -17.78 9.39 22.69
N SER A 119 -17.87 9.86 21.44
CA SER A 119 -17.05 9.36 20.33
C SER A 119 -15.57 9.70 20.51
N ILE A 120 -15.26 10.91 20.98
CA ILE A 120 -13.91 11.34 21.32
C ILE A 120 -13.38 10.56 22.53
N SER A 121 -14.22 10.34 23.54
CA SER A 121 -13.88 9.54 24.72
C SER A 121 -13.55 8.08 24.34
N ALA A 122 -14.32 7.50 23.41
CA ALA A 122 -14.04 6.19 22.84
C ALA A 122 -12.70 6.15 22.09
N LEU A 123 -12.34 7.23 21.39
CA LEU A 123 -11.03 7.35 20.73
C LEU A 123 -9.87 7.46 21.75
N ARG A 124 -10.04 8.23 22.83
CA ARG A 124 -9.01 8.41 23.89
C ARG A 124 -8.74 7.16 24.70
N SER A 125 -9.77 6.34 24.92
CA SER A 125 -9.69 5.07 25.66
C SER A 125 -9.16 3.91 24.81
N ARG A 126 -8.71 4.19 23.58
CA ARG A 126 -8.23 3.17 22.64
C ARG A 126 -6.97 2.49 23.15
N THR A 127 -7.02 1.17 23.21
CA THR A 127 -5.84 0.30 23.34
C THR A 127 -5.56 -0.41 22.02
N THR A 128 -4.44 -1.12 21.89
CA THR A 128 -4.14 -1.94 20.70
C THR A 128 -5.20 -3.01 20.44
N ASP A 129 -5.95 -3.41 21.48
CA ASP A 129 -6.74 -4.63 21.48
C ASP A 129 -8.26 -4.39 21.64
N LYS A 130 -8.73 -3.18 21.98
CA LYS A 130 -10.17 -2.88 22.12
C LYS A 130 -10.62 -1.46 21.70
N VAL A 131 -11.84 -1.49 21.15
CA VAL A 131 -12.78 -0.43 20.73
C VAL A 131 -12.46 0.23 19.38
N SER A 132 -13.31 -0.13 18.40
CA SER A 132 -13.44 0.52 17.10
C SER A 132 -13.84 1.97 17.30
N VAL A 133 -13.08 2.89 16.71
CA VAL A 133 -13.53 4.28 16.56
C VAL A 133 -14.89 4.27 15.83
N PRO A 134 -15.91 5.00 16.33
CA PRO A 134 -17.21 5.07 15.67
C PRO A 134 -17.06 5.41 14.20
N ALA A 135 -17.78 4.70 13.33
CA ALA A 135 -17.63 4.84 11.89
C ALA A 135 -17.96 6.27 11.43
N GLU A 136 -18.96 6.88 12.07
CA GLU A 136 -19.43 8.24 11.81
C GLU A 136 -18.37 9.28 12.17
N LEU A 137 -17.61 9.05 13.25
CA LEU A 137 -16.47 9.90 13.60
C LEU A 137 -15.36 9.75 12.57
N ILE A 138 -15.01 8.53 12.16
CA ILE A 138 -14.01 8.29 11.11
C ILE A 138 -14.40 9.02 9.81
N LEU A 139 -15.65 8.91 9.40
CA LEU A 139 -16.13 9.53 8.16
C LEU A 139 -16.11 11.04 8.23
N THR A 140 -16.53 11.62 9.36
CA THR A 140 -16.51 13.08 9.51
C THR A 140 -15.08 13.62 9.49
N LEU A 141 -14.13 12.92 10.15
CA LEU A 141 -12.71 13.26 10.09
C LEU A 141 -12.14 13.10 8.68
N LEU A 142 -12.57 12.08 7.95
CA LEU A 142 -12.14 11.87 6.57
C LEU A 142 -12.66 12.97 5.64
N LYS A 143 -13.93 13.38 5.75
CA LYS A 143 -14.48 14.51 4.99
C LYS A 143 -13.68 15.79 5.24
N MET A 144 -13.35 16.07 6.50
CA MET A 144 -12.50 17.19 6.86
C MET A 144 -11.11 17.11 6.20
N GLU A 145 -10.53 15.91 6.11
CA GLU A 145 -9.23 15.72 5.45
C GLU A 145 -9.33 15.90 3.92
N ILE A 146 -10.42 15.42 3.32
CA ILE A 146 -10.72 15.60 1.91
C ILE A 146 -10.88 17.09 1.56
N ASP A 147 -11.54 17.87 2.41
CA ASP A 147 -11.68 19.33 2.23
C ASP A 147 -10.34 20.05 2.21
N LYS A 148 -9.44 19.68 3.14
CA LYS A 148 -8.10 20.27 3.24
C LYS A 148 -7.26 20.03 2.00
N ILE A 149 -7.45 18.87 1.36
CA ILE A 149 -6.71 18.49 0.15
C ILE A 149 -7.24 19.21 -1.10
N GLY A 150 -8.55 19.50 -1.14
CA GLY A 150 -9.23 20.10 -2.28
C GLY A 150 -9.50 19.13 -3.44
N LYS A 151 -9.79 19.68 -4.62
CA LYS A 151 -10.20 18.97 -5.85
C LYS A 151 -9.06 18.22 -6.56
N LYS A 152 -8.41 17.27 -5.86
CA LYS A 152 -7.40 16.36 -6.42
C LYS A 152 -7.97 14.98 -6.69
N GLY A 153 -7.33 14.17 -7.54
CA GLY A 153 -7.55 12.73 -7.58
C GLY A 153 -7.14 12.09 -6.26
N LEU A 154 -7.96 11.21 -5.70
CA LEU A 154 -7.76 10.66 -4.37
C LEU A 154 -7.70 9.15 -4.37
N PHE A 155 -6.76 8.62 -3.60
CA PHE A 155 -6.77 7.22 -3.15
C PHE A 155 -7.04 7.16 -1.65
N ILE A 156 -8.09 6.43 -1.26
CA ILE A 156 -8.48 6.24 0.14
C ILE A 156 -8.14 4.82 0.58
N ASP A 157 -7.24 4.69 1.55
CA ASP A 157 -6.83 3.42 2.15
C ASP A 157 -7.39 3.26 3.57
N GLY A 158 -7.96 2.09 3.84
CA GLY A 158 -8.34 1.67 5.18
C GLY A 158 -9.79 1.96 5.53
N LEU A 159 -10.62 2.24 4.52
CA LEU A 159 -12.07 2.15 4.58
C LEU A 159 -12.60 1.14 3.56
N PRO A 160 -13.73 0.50 3.86
CA PRO A 160 -14.39 0.38 5.17
C PRO A 160 -13.77 -0.76 6.00
N ARG A 161 -13.83 -0.67 7.34
CA ARG A 161 -13.14 -1.62 8.25
C ARG A 161 -14.01 -2.72 8.84
N THR A 162 -15.33 -2.61 8.73
CA THR A 162 -16.30 -3.47 9.41
C THR A 162 -17.46 -3.78 8.47
N LEU A 163 -17.86 -5.05 8.39
CA LEU A 163 -18.69 -5.66 7.33
C LEU A 163 -20.18 -5.28 7.25
N ASP A 164 -20.64 -4.22 7.94
CA ASP A 164 -22.06 -3.85 7.98
C ASP A 164 -22.57 -3.33 6.62
N GLN A 165 -23.14 -4.21 5.79
CA GLN A 165 -23.49 -3.96 4.38
C GLN A 165 -24.41 -2.76 4.14
N ILE A 166 -25.38 -2.49 5.03
CA ILE A 166 -26.29 -1.33 4.89
C ILE A 166 -25.51 -0.02 4.97
N SER A 167 -24.51 -0.02 5.85
CA SER A 167 -23.58 1.08 6.00
C SER A 167 -22.62 1.25 4.81
N TYR A 168 -22.22 0.19 4.07
CA TYR A 168 -21.27 0.30 2.93
C TYR A 168 -21.78 1.21 1.83
N SER A 169 -22.97 0.91 1.30
CA SER A 169 -23.54 1.65 0.17
C SER A 169 -23.88 3.09 0.56
N LEU A 170 -24.33 3.31 1.80
CA LEU A 170 -24.65 4.64 2.30
C LEU A 170 -23.37 5.46 2.55
N TYR A 171 -22.30 4.85 3.06
CA TYR A 171 -21.02 5.53 3.32
C TYR A 171 -20.29 5.93 2.06
N PHE A 172 -20.20 5.05 1.06
CA PHE A 172 -19.61 5.44 -0.22
C PHE A 172 -20.44 6.52 -0.89
N ARG A 173 -21.76 6.36 -0.94
CA ARG A 173 -22.65 7.39 -1.50
C ARG A 173 -22.49 8.74 -0.80
N ASP A 174 -22.43 8.75 0.53
CA ASP A 174 -22.24 9.98 1.32
C ASP A 174 -20.88 10.64 1.05
N LEU A 175 -19.82 9.84 0.86
CA LEU A 175 -18.49 10.36 0.55
C LEU A 175 -18.37 10.85 -0.91
N ILE A 176 -19.04 10.18 -1.85
CA ILE A 176 -19.03 10.54 -3.28
C ILE A 176 -19.89 11.77 -3.53
N ASN A 177 -21.13 11.79 -3.01
CA ASN A 177 -22.02 12.95 -3.11
C ASN A 177 -21.44 14.21 -2.46
N TYR A 178 -20.43 14.05 -1.61
CA TYR A 178 -19.71 15.17 -1.02
C TYR A 178 -18.92 15.99 -2.04
N ARG A 179 -18.41 15.34 -3.10
CA ARG A 179 -17.57 15.98 -4.13
C ARG A 179 -18.11 15.88 -5.55
N ASP A 180 -19.04 14.96 -5.78
CA ASP A 180 -19.60 14.58 -7.09
C ASP A 180 -18.50 14.14 -8.06
N ASP A 181 -17.56 13.34 -7.56
CA ASP A 181 -16.42 12.82 -8.32
C ASP A 181 -16.71 11.39 -8.83
N PRO A 182 -16.17 10.98 -9.99
CA PRO A 182 -16.18 9.57 -10.37
C PRO A 182 -15.41 8.74 -9.35
N ASP A 183 -15.93 7.55 -9.07
CA ASP A 183 -15.38 6.66 -8.06
C ASP A 183 -15.20 5.24 -8.59
N PHE A 184 -14.27 4.51 -7.97
CA PHE A 184 -14.00 3.12 -8.32
C PHE A 184 -13.30 2.38 -7.17
N PHE A 185 -13.39 1.06 -7.18
CA PHE A 185 -12.58 0.22 -6.29
C PHE A 185 -11.26 -0.16 -6.94
N VAL A 186 -10.19 -0.22 -6.14
CA VAL A 186 -8.92 -0.86 -6.50
C VAL A 186 -8.75 -2.08 -5.60
N LEU A 187 -9.02 -3.27 -6.16
CA LEU A 187 -8.93 -4.54 -5.44
C LEU A 187 -7.61 -5.24 -5.77
N ILE A 188 -6.78 -5.44 -4.75
CA ILE A 188 -5.47 -6.11 -4.91
C ILE A 188 -5.51 -7.46 -4.21
N ASN A 189 -5.66 -8.52 -5.00
CA ASN A 189 -5.64 -9.88 -4.50
C ASN A 189 -4.19 -10.33 -4.26
N ILE A 190 -3.92 -10.76 -3.03
CA ILE A 190 -2.62 -11.25 -2.60
C ILE A 190 -2.74 -12.56 -1.82
N PRO A 191 -1.97 -13.61 -2.19
CA PRO A 191 -1.94 -14.85 -1.44
C PRO A 191 -1.36 -14.68 -0.04
N LEU A 192 -1.80 -15.54 0.86
CA LEU A 192 -1.36 -15.52 2.26
C LEU A 192 0.13 -15.80 2.41
N GLU A 193 0.69 -16.70 1.58
CA GLU A 193 2.12 -17.02 1.63
C GLU A 193 3.00 -15.81 1.29
N LEU A 194 2.61 -14.99 0.31
CA LEU A 194 3.35 -13.77 -0.02
C LEU A 194 3.28 -12.74 1.12
N ILE A 195 2.14 -12.62 1.80
CA ILE A 195 2.03 -11.80 3.02
C ILE A 195 2.94 -12.34 4.12
N ASP A 196 2.96 -13.65 4.32
CA ASP A 196 3.76 -14.31 5.35
C ASP A 196 5.26 -14.07 5.11
N ILE A 197 5.72 -14.23 3.87
CA ILE A 197 7.09 -13.90 3.46
C ILE A 197 7.37 -12.44 3.79
N ARG A 198 6.51 -11.50 3.36
CA ARG A 198 6.67 -10.06 3.61
C ARG A 198 6.81 -9.73 5.09
N MET A 199 6.01 -10.37 5.96
CA MET A 199 6.05 -10.16 7.40
C MET A 199 7.31 -10.75 8.03
N LYS A 200 7.56 -12.04 7.85
CA LYS A 200 8.66 -12.76 8.52
C LYS A 200 10.04 -12.20 8.16
N SER A 201 10.18 -11.60 6.98
CA SER A 201 11.43 -10.98 6.53
C SER A 201 11.46 -9.45 6.66
N ARG A 202 10.42 -8.83 7.27
CA ARG A 202 10.39 -7.39 7.50
C ARG A 202 11.33 -7.00 8.62
N VAL A 203 12.15 -6.00 8.31
CA VAL A 203 13.02 -5.33 9.27
C VAL A 203 12.77 -3.82 9.25
N VAL A 204 13.05 -3.16 10.36
CA VAL A 204 12.82 -1.73 10.54
C VAL A 204 14.06 -1.08 11.16
N CYS A 205 14.42 0.11 10.67
CA CYS A 205 15.46 0.92 11.31
C CYS A 205 14.92 1.46 12.64
N PRO A 206 15.59 1.23 13.79
CA PRO A 206 15.11 1.70 15.08
C PRO A 206 15.10 3.24 15.20
N ILE A 207 15.88 3.94 14.37
CA ILE A 207 16.02 5.41 14.41
C ILE A 207 14.98 6.10 13.53
N CYS A 208 15.00 5.84 12.22
CA CYS A 208 14.11 6.52 11.27
C CYS A 208 12.82 5.76 10.95
N GLN A 209 12.61 4.58 11.55
CA GLN A 209 11.43 3.72 11.32
C GLN A 209 11.21 3.31 9.86
N THR A 210 12.20 3.53 8.98
CA THR A 210 12.14 3.05 7.60
C THR A 210 12.09 1.53 7.61
N SER A 211 11.17 0.96 6.82
CA SER A 211 11.01 -0.48 6.69
C SER A 211 11.74 -0.99 5.44
N ARG A 212 12.39 -2.14 5.60
CA ARG A 212 13.08 -2.91 4.56
C ARG A 212 12.71 -4.38 4.72
N ASN A 213 13.20 -5.21 3.79
CA ASN A 213 12.93 -6.63 3.83
C ASN A 213 14.19 -7.42 3.46
N THR A 214 14.58 -8.38 4.30
CA THR A 214 15.82 -9.15 4.10
C THR A 214 15.79 -10.03 2.85
N LYS A 215 14.60 -10.41 2.36
CA LYS A 215 14.41 -11.28 1.19
C LYS A 215 13.93 -10.54 -0.05
N LEU A 216 13.17 -9.45 0.07
CA LEU A 216 12.45 -8.82 -1.04
C LEU A 216 12.99 -7.44 -1.43
N SER A 217 13.52 -6.70 -0.46
CA SER A 217 13.96 -5.31 -0.66
C SER A 217 15.00 -4.95 0.40
N PRO A 218 16.21 -5.52 0.32
CA PRO A 218 17.26 -5.26 1.30
C PRO A 218 17.84 -3.85 1.15
N THR A 219 18.70 -3.48 2.08
CA THR A 219 19.45 -2.23 2.00
C THR A 219 20.66 -2.38 1.06
N SER A 220 21.15 -1.27 0.53
CA SER A 220 22.39 -1.26 -0.26
C SER A 220 23.65 -1.50 0.58
N ILE A 221 23.54 -1.46 1.91
CA ILE A 221 24.64 -1.59 2.86
C ILE A 221 24.44 -2.84 3.71
N LEU A 222 25.25 -3.86 3.44
CA LEU A 222 25.24 -5.15 4.14
C LEU A 222 26.50 -5.28 5.00
N SER A 223 26.37 -5.90 6.17
CA SER A 223 27.51 -6.32 7.00
C SER A 223 27.35 -7.78 7.43
N TYR A 224 28.45 -8.44 7.75
CA TYR A 224 28.44 -9.81 8.27
C TYR A 224 28.82 -9.80 9.74
N ASP A 225 28.05 -10.51 10.56
CA ASP A 225 28.38 -10.79 11.95
C ASP A 225 28.96 -12.19 12.05
N SER A 226 30.29 -12.29 12.17
CA SER A 226 30.99 -13.57 12.28
C SER A 226 30.64 -14.34 13.57
N SER A 227 30.20 -13.66 14.63
CA SER A 227 29.80 -14.30 15.89
C SER A 227 28.43 -14.96 15.79
N ALA A 228 27.47 -14.27 15.17
CA ALA A 228 26.11 -14.77 14.94
C ALA A 228 25.97 -15.58 13.65
N LYS A 229 26.99 -15.56 12.77
CA LYS A 229 26.99 -16.10 11.40
C LYS A 229 25.79 -15.61 10.58
N GLN A 230 25.51 -14.31 10.65
CA GLN A 230 24.34 -13.71 10.02
C GLN A 230 24.69 -12.45 9.24
N VAL A 231 23.98 -12.25 8.12
CA VAL A 231 24.02 -10.99 7.38
C VAL A 231 23.10 -9.98 8.03
N LYS A 232 23.62 -8.78 8.23
CA LYS A 232 22.96 -7.64 8.83
C LYS A 232 22.75 -6.55 7.78
N LEU A 233 21.56 -5.96 7.78
CA LEU A 233 21.24 -4.81 6.95
C LEU A 233 21.51 -3.54 7.75
N LEU A 234 22.32 -2.64 7.19
CA LEU A 234 22.58 -1.31 7.76
C LEU A 234 21.76 -0.25 7.04
N CYS A 235 21.47 0.85 7.74
CA CYS A 235 20.61 1.89 7.21
C CYS A 235 21.18 2.61 6.00
N ASP A 236 20.43 2.62 4.92
CA ASP A 236 20.74 3.29 3.64
C ASP A 236 19.92 4.57 3.41
N ASN A 237 19.13 5.00 4.39
CA ASN A 237 18.38 6.25 4.31
C ASN A 237 19.32 7.43 4.61
N SER A 238 19.64 8.22 3.59
CA SER A 238 20.60 9.33 3.67
C SER A 238 20.21 10.45 4.64
N THR A 239 18.93 10.56 4.99
CA THR A 239 18.45 11.57 5.96
C THR A 239 18.44 11.04 7.40
N CYS A 240 18.73 9.77 7.62
CA CYS A 240 18.78 9.17 8.94
C CYS A 240 20.13 9.45 9.62
N SER A 241 20.12 9.89 10.88
CA SER A 241 21.33 10.03 11.70
C SER A 241 22.09 8.70 11.89
N GLY A 242 21.42 7.58 11.65
CA GLY A 242 21.98 6.22 11.63
C GLY A 242 22.50 5.74 10.28
N TYR A 243 22.59 6.59 9.25
CA TYR A 243 23.07 6.18 7.93
C TYR A 243 24.41 5.43 8.00
N GLY A 244 24.48 4.26 7.37
CA GLY A 244 25.63 3.35 7.35
C GLY A 244 25.99 2.70 8.69
N LYS A 245 25.26 2.96 9.78
CA LYS A 245 25.62 2.54 11.14
C LYS A 245 24.49 1.80 11.86
N ALA A 246 23.27 2.29 11.77
CA ALA A 246 22.12 1.71 12.45
C ALA A 246 21.76 0.36 11.81
N GLN A 247 21.81 -0.69 12.61
CA GLN A 247 21.38 -2.01 12.21
C GLN A 247 19.85 -2.07 12.18
N TYR A 248 19.30 -2.60 11.09
CA TYR A 248 17.89 -2.93 10.99
C TYR A 248 17.54 -4.10 11.94
N VAL A 249 16.39 -4.01 12.58
CA VAL A 249 15.91 -5.02 13.54
C VAL A 249 14.58 -5.61 13.07
N ILE A 250 14.29 -6.85 13.45
CA ILE A 250 13.00 -7.49 13.16
C ILE A 250 11.88 -6.66 13.79
N LYS A 251 10.81 -6.46 13.04
CA LYS A 251 9.64 -5.75 13.57
C LYS A 251 8.92 -6.64 14.58
N GLU A 252 8.66 -6.09 15.76
CA GLU A 252 7.91 -6.78 16.81
C GLU A 252 6.57 -7.32 16.29
N GLY A 253 6.26 -8.57 16.65
CA GLY A 253 5.03 -9.27 16.24
C GLY A 253 5.06 -9.93 14.86
N ASP A 254 6.07 -9.65 14.03
CA ASP A 254 6.15 -10.21 12.67
C ASP A 254 6.78 -11.61 12.61
N ALA A 255 7.48 -12.04 13.66
CA ALA A 255 8.08 -13.37 13.73
C ALA A 255 7.04 -14.49 13.60
N SER A 256 5.82 -14.25 14.10
CA SER A 256 4.68 -15.16 13.98
C SER A 256 4.02 -15.14 12.59
N GLY A 257 4.51 -14.31 11.66
CA GLY A 257 3.97 -14.19 10.31
C GLY A 257 2.50 -13.82 10.29
N ILE A 258 1.74 -14.42 9.38
CA ILE A 258 0.30 -14.13 9.22
C ILE A 258 -0.55 -14.49 10.45
N LEU A 259 -0.08 -15.37 11.34
CA LEU A 259 -0.85 -15.83 12.49
C LEU A 259 -1.22 -14.68 13.44
N SER A 260 -0.39 -13.65 13.53
CA SER A 260 -0.66 -12.48 14.38
C SER A 260 -1.77 -11.57 13.82
N ILE A 261 -2.19 -11.76 12.57
CA ILE A 261 -3.19 -10.94 11.89
C ILE A 261 -4.25 -11.74 11.13
N SER A 262 -4.41 -13.04 11.42
CA SER A 262 -5.28 -13.96 10.66
C SER A 262 -6.73 -13.48 10.57
N GLU A 263 -7.34 -13.12 11.69
CA GLU A 263 -8.71 -12.58 11.75
C GLU A 263 -8.87 -11.30 10.92
N ARG A 264 -7.82 -10.46 10.91
CA ARG A 264 -7.82 -9.24 10.09
C ARG A 264 -7.76 -9.57 8.60
N LEU A 265 -6.93 -10.54 8.20
CA LEU A 265 -6.81 -10.97 6.82
C LEU A 265 -8.12 -11.58 6.30
N LYS A 266 -8.80 -12.38 7.14
CA LYS A 266 -10.13 -12.92 6.84
C LYS A 266 -11.16 -11.81 6.64
N THR A 267 -11.19 -10.85 7.55
CA THR A 267 -12.08 -9.68 7.43
C THR A 267 -11.78 -8.91 6.14
N ASP A 268 -10.51 -8.61 5.85
CA ASP A 268 -10.12 -7.89 4.63
C ASP A 268 -10.54 -8.66 3.34
N GLU A 269 -10.45 -10.00 3.32
CA GLU A 269 -10.93 -10.82 2.21
C GLU A 269 -12.45 -10.72 2.05
N GLU A 270 -13.22 -10.88 3.14
CA GLU A 270 -14.69 -10.76 3.11
C GLU A 270 -15.13 -9.38 2.60
N LEU A 271 -14.40 -8.32 2.96
CA LEU A 271 -14.62 -6.96 2.49
C LEU A 271 -14.39 -6.81 0.98
N MET A 272 -13.28 -7.36 0.48
CA MET A 272 -12.97 -7.35 -0.94
C MET A 272 -14.04 -8.11 -1.74
N GLN A 273 -14.51 -9.26 -1.24
CA GLN A 273 -15.58 -10.05 -1.87
C GLN A 273 -16.89 -9.27 -1.95
N LYS A 274 -17.27 -8.56 -0.88
CA LYS A 274 -18.47 -7.71 -0.90
C LYS A 274 -18.35 -6.55 -1.90
N ALA A 275 -17.19 -5.89 -1.94
CA ALA A 275 -16.94 -4.79 -2.89
C ALA A 275 -16.92 -5.27 -4.35
N LEU A 276 -16.38 -6.47 -4.61
CA LEU A 276 -16.39 -7.09 -5.92
C LEU A 276 -17.83 -7.36 -6.43
N ASN A 277 -18.76 -7.67 -5.52
CA ASN A 277 -20.16 -7.91 -5.86
C ASN A 277 -21.01 -6.62 -5.92
N LEU A 278 -20.44 -5.44 -5.64
CA LEU A 278 -21.19 -4.18 -5.71
C LEU A 278 -21.39 -3.76 -7.17
N HIS A 279 -22.63 -3.55 -7.58
CA HIS A 279 -22.97 -3.08 -8.93
C HIS A 279 -22.92 -1.55 -9.03
N GLY A 280 -22.74 -1.02 -10.24
CA GLY A 280 -22.77 0.42 -10.52
C GLY A 280 -21.47 1.17 -10.25
N ILE A 281 -20.45 0.51 -9.69
CA ILE A 281 -19.12 1.08 -9.46
C ILE A 281 -18.05 0.32 -10.28
N PRO A 282 -17.21 1.02 -11.06
CA PRO A 282 -16.07 0.44 -11.75
C PRO A 282 -15.05 -0.18 -10.79
N LYS A 283 -14.23 -1.11 -11.32
CA LYS A 283 -13.27 -1.87 -10.54
C LYS A 283 -11.97 -2.00 -11.29
N ILE A 284 -10.88 -1.65 -10.62
CA ILE A 284 -9.52 -1.97 -10.99
C ILE A 284 -9.13 -3.23 -10.23
N LEU A 285 -8.83 -4.30 -10.96
CA LEU A 285 -8.58 -5.62 -10.39
C LEU A 285 -7.12 -6.02 -10.60
N ILE A 286 -6.42 -6.37 -9.52
CA ILE A 286 -5.01 -6.71 -9.56
C ILE A 286 -4.79 -8.10 -8.97
N GLU A 287 -4.43 -9.07 -9.81
CA GLU A 287 -3.94 -10.38 -9.38
C GLU A 287 -2.42 -10.32 -9.17
N SER A 288 -1.96 -10.64 -7.97
CA SER A 288 -0.54 -10.57 -7.61
C SER A 288 0.25 -11.84 -7.92
N ALA A 289 -0.44 -12.98 -7.99
CA ALA A 289 0.16 -14.29 -8.09
C ALA A 289 -0.11 -14.86 -9.47
N ILE A 290 0.93 -14.85 -10.29
CA ILE A 290 0.88 -15.34 -11.66
C ILE A 290 1.61 -16.69 -11.68
N PRO A 291 0.97 -17.78 -12.10
CA PRO A 291 1.60 -19.10 -12.14
C PRO A 291 2.91 -19.06 -12.93
N VAL A 292 3.93 -19.76 -12.43
CA VAL A 292 5.26 -19.79 -13.05
C VAL A 292 5.16 -20.18 -14.53
N GLU A 293 4.30 -21.16 -14.84
CA GLU A 293 4.09 -21.72 -16.18
C GLU A 293 3.67 -20.71 -17.25
N VAL A 294 2.94 -19.66 -16.86
CA VAL A 294 2.43 -18.63 -17.80
C VAL A 294 3.05 -17.26 -17.56
N SER A 295 3.84 -17.08 -16.50
CA SER A 295 4.35 -15.78 -16.07
C SER A 295 5.12 -15.02 -17.17
N SER A 296 5.88 -15.74 -17.99
CA SER A 296 6.64 -15.20 -19.12
C SER A 296 5.78 -14.73 -20.28
N ASP A 297 4.51 -15.11 -20.37
CA ASP A 297 3.58 -14.61 -21.38
C ASP A 297 3.01 -13.23 -21.01
N TYR A 298 3.02 -12.91 -19.71
CA TYR A 298 2.40 -11.70 -19.16
C TYR A 298 3.41 -10.65 -18.71
N LEU A 299 4.57 -11.06 -18.18
CA LEU A 299 5.55 -10.17 -17.55
C LEU A 299 6.94 -10.28 -18.18
N GLU A 300 7.64 -9.14 -18.26
CA GLU A 300 9.07 -9.14 -18.57
C GLU A 300 9.89 -9.64 -17.36
N ASP A 301 11.04 -10.27 -17.61
CA ASP A 301 11.87 -10.84 -16.54
C ASP A 301 12.28 -9.82 -15.47
N TYR A 302 12.54 -8.56 -15.88
CA TYR A 302 12.90 -7.48 -14.98
C TYR A 302 11.70 -6.92 -14.16
N GLU A 303 10.48 -7.29 -14.51
CA GLU A 303 9.25 -6.95 -13.79
C GLU A 303 8.91 -7.98 -12.72
N ILE A 304 9.52 -9.17 -12.76
CA ILE A 304 9.33 -10.22 -11.74
C ILE A 304 10.13 -9.84 -10.49
N GLN A 305 9.47 -9.86 -9.34
CA GLN A 305 10.09 -9.59 -8.05
C GLN A 305 11.12 -10.68 -7.73
N PRO A 306 12.41 -10.35 -7.52
CA PRO A 306 13.39 -11.31 -7.08
C PRO A 306 13.30 -11.56 -5.57
N ALA A 307 13.78 -12.72 -5.16
CA ALA A 307 14.23 -13.02 -3.82
C ALA A 307 15.75 -12.82 -3.73
N TYR A 308 16.20 -12.21 -2.64
CA TYR A 308 17.60 -11.98 -2.31
C TYR A 308 18.10 -13.08 -1.38
N GLU A 309 19.24 -13.64 -1.74
CA GLU A 309 20.02 -14.59 -0.94
C GLU A 309 21.43 -14.03 -0.74
N TYR A 310 22.08 -14.46 0.35
CA TYR A 310 23.39 -13.94 0.72
C TYR A 310 24.39 -15.07 0.92
N GLU A 311 25.56 -14.91 0.32
CA GLU A 311 26.69 -15.80 0.49
C GLU A 311 27.86 -15.05 1.11
N ILE A 312 28.62 -15.74 1.95
CA ILE A 312 29.82 -15.18 2.56
C ILE A 312 31.04 -15.70 1.79
N SER A 313 31.91 -14.77 1.40
CA SER A 313 33.16 -15.08 0.68
C SER A 313 34.35 -14.39 1.36
N GLY A 314 35.56 -14.88 1.13
CA GLY A 314 36.79 -14.29 1.66
C GLY A 314 37.39 -15.02 2.86
N GLU A 315 38.52 -14.51 3.34
CA GLU A 315 39.26 -15.05 4.48
C GLU A 315 38.62 -14.64 5.81
N VAL A 316 38.87 -15.43 6.86
CA VAL A 316 38.44 -15.13 8.24
C VAL A 316 38.97 -13.75 8.64
N GLY A 317 38.07 -12.83 9.00
CA GLY A 317 38.38 -11.44 9.33
C GLY A 317 38.33 -10.46 8.15
N LYS A 318 38.06 -10.93 6.92
CA LYS A 318 37.86 -10.12 5.70
C LYS A 318 36.64 -10.60 4.90
N GLU A 319 35.65 -11.17 5.59
CA GLU A 319 34.45 -11.69 4.97
C GLU A 319 33.70 -10.60 4.18
N LYS A 320 33.27 -10.94 2.97
CA LYS A 320 32.44 -10.12 2.09
C LYS A 320 31.11 -10.81 1.86
N VAL A 321 30.03 -10.05 2.01
CA VAL A 321 28.69 -10.49 1.68
C VAL A 321 28.45 -10.32 0.18
N ILE A 322 28.18 -11.42 -0.52
CA ILE A 322 27.72 -11.44 -1.91
C ILE A 322 26.21 -11.60 -1.90
N SER A 323 25.49 -10.74 -2.60
CA SER A 323 24.05 -10.88 -2.78
C SER A 323 23.76 -11.54 -4.13
N LYS A 324 22.94 -12.60 -4.10
CA LYS A 324 22.40 -13.28 -5.28
C LYS A 324 20.89 -13.07 -5.36
N THR A 325 20.36 -13.12 -6.56
CA THR A 325 18.92 -12.96 -6.80
C THR A 325 18.40 -14.05 -7.73
N ALA A 326 17.20 -14.54 -7.44
CA ALA A 326 16.42 -15.40 -8.33
C ALA A 326 14.95 -14.93 -8.29
N PRO A 327 14.12 -15.22 -9.31
CA PRO A 327 12.68 -14.94 -9.25
C PRO A 327 12.05 -15.48 -7.97
N LEU A 328 11.30 -14.64 -7.26
CA LEU A 328 10.58 -15.08 -6.07
C LEU A 328 9.51 -16.10 -6.49
N THR A 329 9.59 -17.29 -5.93
CA THR A 329 8.58 -18.34 -6.07
C THR A 329 7.92 -18.60 -4.72
N PHE A 330 6.60 -18.68 -4.71
CA PHE A 330 5.76 -18.94 -3.53
C PHE A 330 4.44 -19.58 -3.99
N LYS A 331 3.69 -20.22 -3.08
CA LYS A 331 2.40 -20.81 -3.45
C LYS A 331 1.27 -19.80 -3.37
N ASN A 332 0.38 -19.83 -4.35
CA ASN A 332 -0.92 -19.15 -4.25
C ASN A 332 -1.84 -19.90 -3.25
N ASP A 333 -3.02 -19.33 -2.98
CA ASP A 333 -3.99 -19.95 -2.07
C ASP A 333 -4.60 -21.26 -2.63
N SER A 334 -4.31 -21.64 -3.88
CA SER A 334 -4.66 -22.91 -4.51
C SER A 334 -3.53 -23.95 -4.50
N GLY A 335 -2.32 -23.57 -4.05
CA GLY A 335 -1.15 -24.44 -3.95
C GLY A 335 -0.17 -24.39 -5.14
N ASP A 336 -0.48 -23.63 -6.19
CA ASP A 336 0.36 -23.53 -7.39
C ASP A 336 1.55 -22.61 -7.16
N ASP A 337 2.71 -22.98 -7.73
CA ASP A 337 3.89 -22.14 -7.69
C ASP A 337 3.69 -20.90 -8.58
N CYS A 338 3.88 -19.73 -7.99
CA CYS A 338 3.62 -18.45 -8.62
C CYS A 338 4.81 -17.49 -8.47
N HIS A 339 4.92 -16.59 -9.44
CA HIS A 339 5.69 -15.36 -9.34
C HIS A 339 4.80 -14.20 -8.92
N THR A 340 5.44 -13.13 -8.45
CA THR A 340 4.81 -11.83 -8.25
C THR A 340 5.64 -10.75 -8.93
N MET A 341 5.04 -9.59 -9.13
CA MET A 341 5.65 -8.49 -9.86
C MET A 341 6.28 -7.47 -8.90
N TYR A 342 7.21 -6.67 -9.40
CA TYR A 342 7.70 -5.50 -8.69
C TYR A 342 6.58 -4.47 -8.48
N ALA A 343 6.70 -3.67 -7.41
CA ALA A 343 5.71 -2.64 -7.09
C ALA A 343 5.43 -1.65 -8.24
N ALA A 344 6.45 -1.36 -9.07
CA ALA A 344 6.27 -0.51 -10.26
C ALA A 344 5.30 -1.16 -11.27
N THR A 345 5.37 -2.47 -11.47
CA THR A 345 4.49 -3.20 -12.40
C THR A 345 3.05 -3.23 -11.90
N TYR A 346 2.83 -3.35 -10.57
CA TYR A 346 1.50 -3.15 -9.98
C TYR A 346 0.92 -1.78 -10.33
N VAL A 347 1.76 -0.74 -10.30
CA VAL A 347 1.35 0.63 -10.56
C VAL A 347 1.03 0.83 -12.04
N VAL A 348 1.79 0.23 -12.97
CA VAL A 348 1.45 0.22 -14.39
C VAL A 348 0.07 -0.41 -14.61
N ASN A 349 -0.20 -1.57 -13.99
CA ASN A 349 -1.50 -2.22 -14.06
C ASN A 349 -2.64 -1.34 -13.50
N ILE A 350 -2.44 -0.76 -12.31
CA ILE A 350 -3.41 0.16 -11.70
C ILE A 350 -3.67 1.36 -12.62
N PHE A 351 -2.61 1.96 -13.16
CA PHE A 351 -2.72 3.18 -13.96
C PHE A 351 -3.36 2.93 -15.32
N ASP A 352 -3.06 1.80 -15.95
CA ASP A 352 -3.64 1.41 -17.24
C ASP A 352 -5.17 1.22 -17.12
N GLN A 353 -5.61 0.54 -16.06
CA GLN A 353 -7.04 0.40 -15.77
C GLN A 353 -7.68 1.72 -15.29
N LEU A 354 -6.94 2.56 -14.55
CA LEU A 354 -7.39 3.89 -14.13
C LEU A 354 -7.69 4.78 -15.34
N HIS A 355 -6.75 4.85 -16.29
CA HIS A 355 -6.92 5.59 -17.54
C HIS A 355 -8.19 5.14 -18.26
N LYS A 356 -8.37 3.82 -18.44
CA LYS A 356 -9.59 3.26 -19.03
C LYS A 356 -10.86 3.58 -18.24
N THR A 357 -10.77 3.64 -16.92
CA THR A 357 -11.94 3.94 -16.05
C THR A 357 -12.37 5.39 -16.17
N LEU A 358 -11.43 6.32 -16.33
CA LEU A 358 -11.71 7.76 -16.37
C LEU A 358 -11.99 8.29 -17.78
N LEU A 359 -11.31 7.74 -18.79
CA LEU A 359 -11.24 8.30 -20.14
C LEU A 359 -11.63 7.33 -21.25
N GLY A 360 -11.89 6.06 -20.91
CA GLY A 360 -12.14 4.96 -21.86
C GLY A 360 -13.59 4.62 -22.12
#